data_AF-A0AAJ2GUX4-F1
#
_entry.id   AF-A0AAJ2GUX4-F1
#
_cell.length_a   1.000
_cell.length_b   1.000
_cell.length_c   1.000
_cell.angle_alpha   90.00
_cell.angle_beta   90.00
_cell.angle_gamma   90.00
#
_symmetry.space_group_name_H-M   'P 1'
#
loop_
_entity.id
_entity.type
_entity.pdbx_description
1 polymer ?
#
loop_
_entity_poly.entity_id
_entity_poly.type
_entity_poly.pdbx_seq_one_letter_code
_entity_poly.pdbx_strand_id
1 'polypeptide(L)' 'MPRFQSIKDWSPGYINATPSHLDIMAECIACGETRPFSRDSLPPGMQHAEVRDVERRLKCASCGAKAGKLLFGNYLEED' A
#
# COMPACT_ATOMS: atom_id res chain seq x y z
N MET A 1 8.16 -18.67 2.41
CA MET A 1 7.85 -17.31 2.92
C MET A 1 6.59 -16.88 2.19
N PRO A 2 5.52 -16.46 2.89
CA PRO A 2 4.25 -16.19 2.23
C PRO A 2 4.45 -15.16 1.11
N ARG A 3 3.98 -15.49 -0.09
CA ARG A 3 4.16 -14.66 -1.28
C ARG A 3 2.96 -13.72 -1.41
N PHE A 4 3.19 -12.42 -1.32
CA PHE A 4 2.15 -11.43 -1.60
C PHE A 4 1.77 -11.44 -3.08
N GLN A 5 0.47 -11.53 -3.37
CA GLN A 5 -0.08 -11.41 -4.71
C GLN A 5 -0.96 -10.16 -4.80
N SER A 6 -0.48 -9.14 -5.53
CA SER A 6 -1.25 -7.92 -5.79
C SER A 6 -2.38 -8.17 -6.79
N ILE A 7 -3.53 -7.55 -6.55
CA ILE A 7 -4.60 -7.41 -7.54
C ILE A 7 -4.15 -6.37 -8.56
N LYS A 8 -3.99 -6.81 -9.81
CA LYS A 8 -3.48 -5.95 -10.89
C LYS A 8 -4.49 -4.84 -11.23
N ASP A 9 -3.97 -3.62 -11.41
CA ASP A 9 -4.70 -2.44 -11.90
C ASP A 9 -5.96 -2.09 -11.09
N TRP A 10 -6.00 -2.49 -9.81
CA TRP A 10 -7.13 -2.22 -8.93
C TRP A 10 -6.74 -1.33 -7.74
N SER A 11 -7.66 -0.44 -7.37
CA SER A 11 -7.57 0.40 -6.17
C SER A 11 -8.99 0.61 -5.63
N PRO A 12 -9.18 0.67 -4.30
CA PRO A 12 -10.47 0.97 -3.68
C PRO A 12 -10.91 2.43 -3.85
N GLY A 13 -10.09 3.29 -4.48
CA GLY A 13 -10.32 4.72 -4.61
C GLY A 13 -9.96 5.48 -3.34
N TYR A 14 -10.59 5.12 -2.21
CA TYR A 14 -10.33 5.67 -0.88
C TYR A 14 -9.75 4.62 0.07
N ILE A 15 -8.89 5.04 1.00
CA ILE A 15 -8.18 4.10 1.90
C ILE A 15 -9.13 3.41 2.90
N ASN A 16 -10.19 4.09 3.35
CA ASN A 16 -11.21 3.48 4.20
C ASN A 16 -12.10 2.48 3.45
N ALA A 17 -12.16 2.55 2.12
CA ALA A 17 -12.93 1.63 1.30
C ALA A 17 -12.18 0.32 1.00
N THR A 18 -10.92 0.18 1.41
CA THR A 18 -10.18 -1.08 1.27
C THR A 18 -10.88 -2.19 2.06
N PRO A 19 -11.28 -3.32 1.44
CA PRO A 19 -11.85 -4.45 2.16
C PRO A 19 -10.95 -4.94 3.31
N SER A 20 -11.54 -5.44 4.39
CA SER A 20 -10.82 -5.85 5.60
C SER A 20 -9.95 -7.09 5.42
N HIS A 21 -10.28 -7.94 4.45
CA HIS A 21 -9.54 -9.17 4.15
C HIS A 21 -8.33 -8.94 3.23
N LEU A 22 -8.15 -7.73 2.69
CA LEU A 22 -7.00 -7.43 1.84
C LEU A 22 -5.84 -6.87 2.65
N ASP A 23 -4.66 -7.37 2.33
CA ASP A 23 -3.38 -6.82 2.76
C ASP A 23 -3.00 -5.63 1.88
N ILE A 24 -2.27 -4.67 2.47
CA ILE A 24 -1.77 -3.49 1.77
C ILE A 24 -0.23 -3.50 1.87
N MET A 25 0.42 -3.34 0.73
CA MET A 25 1.86 -3.13 0.64
C MET A 25 2.14 -1.75 0.04
N ALA A 26 3.21 -1.11 0.46
CA ALA A 26 3.73 0.10 -0.17
C ALA A 26 5.00 -0.27 -0.95
N GLU A 27 4.97 -0.05 -2.26
CA GLU A 27 6.10 -0.20 -3.17
C GLU A 27 6.71 1.17 -3.48
N CYS A 28 8.04 1.27 -3.46
CA CYS A 28 8.73 2.42 -4.01
C CYS A 28 9.05 2.19 -5.49
N ILE A 29 8.39 2.91 -6.39
CA ILE A 29 8.61 2.78 -7.85
C ILE A 29 10.00 3.25 -8.30
N ALA A 30 10.76 3.92 -7.42
CA ALA A 30 12.12 4.37 -7.72
C ALA A 30 13.19 3.31 -7.44
N CYS A 31 13.01 2.47 -6.40
CA CYS A 31 14.02 1.47 -6.00
C CYS A 31 13.48 0.04 -5.87
N GLY A 32 12.19 -0.19 -6.07
CA GLY A 32 11.53 -1.51 -6.00
C GLY A 32 11.29 -2.04 -4.58
N GLU A 33 11.75 -1.33 -3.54
CA GLU A 33 11.52 -1.74 -2.16
C GLU A 33 10.01 -1.83 -1.88
N THR A 34 9.57 -2.95 -1.30
CA THR A 34 8.17 -3.19 -0.95
C THR A 34 8.05 -3.51 0.53
N ARG A 35 7.11 -2.86 1.24
CA ARG A 35 6.90 -3.02 2.68
C ARG A 35 5.43 -3.12 3.06
N PRO A 36 5.08 -3.84 4.14
CA PRO A 36 3.73 -3.80 4.69
C PRO A 36 3.30 -2.37 5.02
N PHE A 37 2.05 -2.05 4.68
CA PHE A 37 1.44 -0.76 4.97
C PHE A 37 0.16 -0.99 5.79
N SER A 38 0.04 -0.30 6.92
CA SER A 38 -1.19 -0.30 7.70
C SER A 38 -1.93 1.02 7.51
N ARG A 39 -3.22 0.94 7.15
CA ARG A 39 -4.09 2.11 7.08
C ARG A 39 -4.25 2.82 8.43
N ASP A 40 -4.09 2.09 9.54
CA ASP A 40 -4.19 2.62 10.90
C ASP A 40 -2.98 3.48 11.27
N SER A 41 -1.88 3.38 10.51
CA SER A 41 -0.72 4.27 10.67
C SER A 41 -0.95 5.66 10.08
N LEU A 42 -2.04 5.88 9.35
CA LEU A 42 -2.37 7.19 8.79
C LEU A 42 -2.84 8.15 9.88
N PRO A 43 -2.48 9.44 9.79
CA PRO A 43 -3.02 10.45 10.69
C PRO A 43 -4.55 10.55 10.50
N PRO A 44 -5.32 10.97 11.53
CA PRO A 44 -6.78 10.99 11.48
C PRO A 44 -7.37 11.69 10.26
N GLY A 45 -6.79 12.82 9.84
CA GLY A 45 -7.22 13.57 8.66
C GLY A 45 -6.96 12.87 7.31
N MET A 46 -6.30 11.72 7.30
CA MET A 46 -6.02 10.92 6.11
C MET A 46 -6.70 9.55 6.09
N GLN A 47 -7.43 9.19 7.15
CA GLN A 47 -8.13 7.90 7.21
C GLN A 47 -9.23 7.76 6.15
N HIS A 48 -9.72 8.87 5.60
CA HIS A 48 -10.70 8.91 4.51
C HIS A 48 -10.12 9.51 3.21
N ALA A 49 -8.80 9.59 3.11
CA ALA A 49 -8.16 10.15 1.92
C ALA A 49 -8.26 9.20 0.71
N GLU A 50 -8.21 9.78 -0.49
CA GLU A 50 -8.01 9.01 -1.71
C GLU A 50 -6.64 8.31 -1.66
N VAL A 51 -6.58 7.09 -2.19
CA VAL A 51 -5.34 6.31 -2.28
C VAL A 51 -4.23 7.12 -2.96
N ARG A 52 -4.56 7.86 -4.02
CA ARG A 52 -3.60 8.72 -4.74
C ARG A 52 -3.01 9.84 -3.87
N ASP A 53 -3.79 10.37 -2.93
CA ASP A 53 -3.30 11.41 -2.03
C ASP A 53 -2.43 10.84 -0.91
N VAL A 54 -2.70 9.60 -0.48
CA VAL A 54 -1.79 8.83 0.39
C VAL A 54 -0.47 8.57 -0.33
N GLU A 55 -0.52 8.03 -1.56
CA GLU A 55 0.66 7.70 -2.38
C GLU A 55 1.59 8.90 -2.60
N ARG A 56 1.04 10.08 -2.91
CA ARG A 56 1.80 11.33 -3.07
C ARG A 56 2.63 11.74 -1.85
N ARG A 57 2.26 11.25 -0.66
CA ARG A 57 2.94 11.56 0.61
C ARG A 57 3.90 10.46 1.06
N LEU A 58 3.85 9.29 0.44
CA LEU A 58 4.75 8.18 0.77
C LEU A 58 6.19 8.54 0.38
N LYS A 59 7.08 8.45 1.37
CA LYS A 59 8.52 8.58 1.21
C LYS A 59 9.17 7.23 1.50
N CYS A 60 9.97 6.74 0.56
CA CYS A 60 10.69 5.49 0.76
C CYS A 60 11.71 5.61 1.90
N ALA A 61 11.67 4.67 2.85
CA ALA A 61 12.64 4.63 3.95
C ALA A 61 14.04 4.20 3.49
N SER A 62 14.14 3.42 2.40
CA SER A 62 15.42 2.91 1.88
C SER A 62 16.15 3.94 1.01
N CYS A 63 15.47 4.57 0.05
CA CYS A 63 16.10 5.49 -0.92
C CYS A 63 15.70 6.96 -0.76
N GLY A 64 14.71 7.28 0.09
CA GLY A 64 14.26 8.64 0.34
C GLY A 64 13.35 9.26 -0.74
N ALA A 65 13.11 8.57 -1.86
CA ALA A 65 12.26 9.07 -2.94
C ALA A 65 10.78 9.19 -2.52
N LYS A 66 10.09 10.22 -3.02
CA LYS A 66 8.63 10.41 -2.88
C LYS A 66 7.90 9.79 -4.07
N ALA A 67 8.01 8.49 -4.19
CA ALA A 67 7.50 7.72 -5.32
C ALA A 67 6.92 6.40 -4.80
N GLY A 68 5.98 6.50 -3.85
CA GLY A 68 5.31 5.34 -3.27
C GLY A 68 4.03 5.00 -4.02
N LYS A 69 3.74 3.72 -4.17
CA LYS A 69 2.51 3.16 -4.72
C LYS A 69 1.94 2.16 -3.74
N LEU A 70 0.63 2.18 -3.51
CA LEU A 70 -0.04 1.17 -2.70
C LEU A 70 -0.46 0.01 -3.60
N LEU A 71 -0.14 -1.19 -3.14
CA LEU A 71 -0.54 -2.46 -3.73
C LEU A 71 -1.55 -3.11 -2.78
N PHE A 72 -2.64 -3.63 -3.33
CA PHE A 72 -3.69 -4.32 -2.58
C PHE A 72 -3.74 -5.77 -3.02
N GLY A 73 -3.83 -6.70 -2.09
CA GLY A 73 -3.71 -8.12 -2.41
C GLY A 73 -3.88 -9.02 -1.20
N ASN A 74 -3.42 -10.26 -1.34
CA ASN A 74 -3.40 -11.23 -0.24
C ASN A 74 -2.06 -11.94 -0.24
N TYR A 75 -1.62 -12.39 0.94
CA TYR A 75 -0.58 -13.41 1.03
C TYR A 75 -1.12 -14.77 0.63
N LEU A 76 -0.40 -15.45 -0.27
CA LEU A 76 -0.66 -16.84 -0.60
C LEU A 76 -0.04 -17.73 0.48
N GLU A 77 -0.83 -18.65 1.03
CA GLU A 77 -0.30 -19.77 1.79
C GLU A 77 0.43 -20.70 0.82
N GLU A 78 1.67 -21.07 1.16
CA GLU A 78 2.42 -22.10 0.41
C GLU A 78 2.02 -23.46 1.02
N ASP A 79 1.35 -24.32 0.24
CA ASP A 79 1.07 -25.72 0.58
C ASP A 79 2.36 -26.54 0.76
#